data_AF-A0A349DGY2-F1
#
_entry.id   AF-A0A349DGY2-F1
#
_cell.length_a   1.000
_cell.length_b   1.000
_cell.length_c   1.000
_cell.angle_alpha   90.00
_cell.angle_beta   90.00
_cell.angle_gamma   90.00
#
_symmetry.space_group_name_H-M   'P 1'
#
loop_
_entity.id
_entity.type
_entity.pdbx_description
1 polymer ?
#
loop_
_entity_poly.entity_id
_entity_poly.type
_entity_poly.pdbx_seq_one_letter_code
_entity_poly.pdbx_strand_id
1 'polypeptide(L)'
;MKSNLLFLGLLFSYQAYSQRLPTNRQVNKNTVVVLAKLLSYEGGSKVQIAKYQVLKKVQGKASNKIIRVGYYFYNALKKMPKTALLKIEKYTGNVDIQDYYIFPNYDPKKGIENVPIHTVTFKEWEACEKALKSCKPASITRSVKGQKSYLILPCGGTLTTATLSAQPGLPTKATQVIQKIEVSSAKCPPVFELTHLKDGKYFVYLMGCGLGGPMEIILKSNR
;
A
#
# COMPACT_ATOMS: atom_id res chain seq x y z
N MET A 1 66.74 -44.91 1.33
CA MET A 1 65.35 -44.79 0.85
C MET A 1 64.55 -43.97 1.84
N LYS A 2 64.39 -42.65 1.64
CA LYS A 2 63.40 -41.83 2.34
C LYS A 2 62.88 -40.77 1.36
N SER A 3 61.56 -40.73 1.29
CA SER A 3 60.74 -40.15 0.23
C SER A 3 60.66 -38.62 0.31
N ASN A 4 60.78 -37.97 -0.84
CA ASN A 4 60.38 -36.59 -1.07
C ASN A 4 58.86 -36.47 -0.87
N LEU A 5 58.42 -35.52 -0.04
CA LEU A 5 57.02 -35.08 0.04
C LEU A 5 56.94 -33.69 -0.59
N LEU A 6 56.46 -33.64 -1.85
CA LEU A 6 56.16 -32.41 -2.56
C LEU A 6 54.83 -31.84 -2.03
N PHE A 7 54.88 -30.67 -1.39
CA PHE A 7 53.70 -29.89 -1.04
C PHE A 7 53.31 -29.02 -2.26
N LEU A 8 52.31 -29.46 -3.02
CA LEU A 8 51.64 -28.62 -4.02
C LEU A 8 50.71 -27.64 -3.29
N GLY A 9 51.13 -26.38 -3.18
CA GLY A 9 50.29 -25.28 -2.75
C GLY A 9 49.30 -24.89 -3.84
N LEU A 10 48.04 -25.31 -3.70
CA LEU A 10 46.92 -24.81 -4.49
C LEU A 10 46.57 -23.39 -4.00
N LEU A 11 47.09 -22.39 -4.73
CA LEU A 11 46.64 -21.00 -4.64
C LEU A 11 45.22 -20.90 -5.21
N PHE A 12 44.21 -20.98 -4.33
CA PHE A 12 42.85 -20.57 -4.68
C PHE A 12 42.83 -19.03 -4.79
N SER A 13 42.94 -18.54 -6.02
CA SER A 13 42.60 -17.16 -6.37
C SER A 13 41.10 -16.96 -6.09
N TYR A 14 40.79 -16.35 -4.94
CA TYR A 14 39.47 -15.78 -4.68
C TYR A 14 39.24 -14.66 -5.69
N GLN A 15 38.61 -14.99 -6.83
CA GLN A 15 37.96 -13.99 -7.66
C GLN A 15 36.83 -13.41 -6.80
N ALA A 16 37.07 -12.24 -6.23
CA ALA A 16 36.06 -11.40 -5.63
C ALA A 16 35.01 -11.09 -6.70
N TYR A 17 33.95 -11.90 -6.75
CA TYR A 17 32.71 -11.58 -7.43
C TYR A 17 32.11 -10.38 -6.69
N SER A 18 32.58 -9.19 -7.03
CA SER A 18 31.92 -7.94 -6.70
C SER A 18 30.56 -7.98 -7.41
N GLN A 19 29.55 -8.48 -6.70
CA GLN A 19 28.16 -8.27 -7.07
C GLN A 19 27.96 -6.77 -7.13
N ARG A 20 27.99 -6.20 -8.34
CA ARG A 20 27.45 -4.88 -8.61
C ARG A 20 25.98 -4.94 -8.22
N LEU A 21 25.68 -4.52 -7.00
CA LEU A 21 24.35 -4.09 -6.61
C LEU A 21 23.88 -3.14 -7.72
N PRO A 22 22.68 -3.34 -8.30
CA PRO A 22 22.17 -2.43 -9.31
C PRO A 22 22.00 -1.05 -8.68
N THR A 23 23.01 -0.21 -8.89
CA THR A 23 23.06 1.18 -8.48
C THR A 23 22.04 1.95 -9.30
N ASN A 24 21.19 2.70 -8.59
CA ASN A 24 20.30 3.72 -9.11
C ASN A 24 19.25 3.25 -10.13
N ARG A 25 18.16 2.69 -9.59
CA ARG A 25 16.85 2.82 -10.24
C ARG A 25 16.54 4.32 -10.30
N GLN A 26 16.88 4.98 -11.42
CA GLN A 26 16.45 6.34 -11.70
C GLN A 26 14.94 6.38 -11.48
N VAL A 27 14.52 6.97 -10.37
CA VAL A 27 13.12 7.24 -10.10
C VAL A 27 12.70 8.24 -11.16
N ASN A 28 11.99 7.77 -12.19
CA ASN A 28 11.40 8.65 -13.17
C ASN A 28 10.54 9.66 -12.40
N LYS A 29 10.93 10.94 -12.44
CA LYS A 29 10.31 12.02 -11.64
C LYS A 29 8.81 12.16 -11.93
N ASN A 30 8.33 11.58 -13.03
CA ASN A 30 6.94 11.62 -13.46
C ASN A 30 6.09 10.43 -12.96
N THR A 31 6.71 9.43 -12.32
CA THR A 31 5.98 8.30 -11.76
C THR A 31 5.37 8.66 -10.40
N VAL A 32 4.07 8.40 -10.28
CA VAL A 32 3.30 8.54 -9.05
C VAL A 32 2.80 7.16 -8.63
N VAL A 33 2.89 6.85 -7.34
CA VAL A 33 2.35 5.62 -6.76
C VAL A 33 1.27 5.99 -5.75
N VAL A 34 0.05 5.49 -5.97
CA VAL A 34 -1.12 5.79 -5.12
C VAL A 34 -1.90 4.52 -4.80
N LEU A 35 -2.38 4.41 -3.56
CA LEU A 35 -3.47 3.50 -3.25
C LEU A 35 -4.76 4.17 -3.69
N ALA A 36 -5.52 3.53 -4.57
CA ALA A 36 -6.71 4.14 -5.15
C ALA A 36 -7.87 3.15 -5.32
N LYS A 37 -9.08 3.70 -5.29
CA LYS A 37 -10.35 2.98 -5.52
C LYS A 37 -10.91 3.35 -6.88
N LEU A 38 -11.21 2.35 -7.71
CA LEU A 38 -11.90 2.55 -8.98
C LEU A 38 -13.33 3.06 -8.73
N LEU A 39 -13.70 4.17 -9.37
CA LEU A 39 -15.03 4.75 -9.31
C LEU A 39 -15.88 4.36 -10.52
N SER A 40 -15.34 4.57 -11.73
CA SER A 40 -16.05 4.33 -12.98
C SER A 40 -15.11 4.19 -14.17
N TYR A 41 -15.63 3.66 -15.26
CA TYR A 41 -15.02 3.73 -16.58
C TYR A 41 -15.67 4.89 -17.34
N GLU A 42 -14.88 5.83 -17.85
CA GLU A 42 -15.39 6.99 -18.61
C GLU A 42 -15.39 6.71 -20.14
N GLY A 43 -14.79 5.60 -20.58
CA GLY A 43 -14.78 5.19 -21.98
C GLY A 43 -13.67 5.82 -22.81
N GLY A 44 -13.84 5.78 -24.13
CA GLY A 44 -12.87 6.26 -25.13
C GLY A 44 -12.86 5.36 -26.37
N SER A 45 -12.15 5.77 -27.43
CA SER A 45 -12.00 4.94 -28.64
C SER A 45 -10.68 4.16 -28.59
N LYS A 46 -9.54 4.84 -28.82
CA LYS A 46 -8.21 4.24 -28.77
C LYS A 46 -7.66 4.16 -27.35
N VAL A 47 -7.85 5.22 -26.58
CA VAL A 47 -7.46 5.29 -25.17
C VAL A 47 -8.72 5.32 -24.33
N GLN A 48 -8.89 4.30 -23.50
CA GLN A 48 -9.94 4.23 -22.49
C GLN A 48 -9.48 4.97 -21.24
N ILE A 49 -10.43 5.56 -20.51
CA ILE A 49 -10.17 6.29 -19.28
C ILE A 49 -10.89 5.61 -18.12
N ALA A 50 -10.15 5.36 -17.04
CA ALA A 50 -10.69 4.92 -15.76
C ALA A 50 -10.54 6.04 -14.71
N LYS A 51 -11.61 6.26 -13.96
CA LYS A 51 -11.68 7.27 -12.90
C LYS A 51 -11.42 6.63 -11.56
N TYR A 52 -10.46 7.18 -10.81
CA TYR A 52 -10.06 6.66 -9.50
C TYR A 52 -10.15 7.71 -8.41
N GLN A 53 -10.53 7.29 -7.21
CA GLN A 53 -10.37 8.04 -5.98
C GLN A 53 -9.03 7.66 -5.33
N VAL A 54 -8.14 8.62 -5.14
CA VAL A 54 -6.89 8.47 -4.39
C VAL A 54 -7.22 8.35 -2.90
N LEU A 55 -6.83 7.23 -2.29
CA LEU A 55 -6.99 6.96 -0.86
C LEU A 55 -5.72 7.34 -0.08
N LYS A 56 -4.55 7.01 -0.62
CA LYS A 56 -3.24 7.35 -0.03
C LYS A 56 -2.23 7.59 -1.14
N LYS A 57 -1.40 8.63 -0.99
CA LYS A 57 -0.21 8.84 -1.82
C LYS A 57 0.95 8.06 -1.21
N VAL A 58 1.57 7.17 -1.99
CA VAL A 58 2.72 6.35 -1.55
C VAL A 58 4.02 6.96 -2.07
N GLN A 59 4.03 7.41 -3.31
CA GLN A 59 5.19 8.06 -3.92
C GLN A 59 4.75 9.14 -4.92
N GLY A 60 5.51 10.23 -5.01
CA GLY A 60 5.24 11.33 -5.91
C GLY A 60 4.07 12.22 -5.43
N LYS A 61 3.81 13.28 -6.19
CA LYS A 61 2.72 14.24 -5.90
C LYS A 61 1.56 14.00 -6.87
N ALA A 62 0.52 13.30 -6.42
CA ALA A 62 -0.79 13.37 -7.06
C ALA A 62 -1.44 14.71 -6.70
N SER A 63 -1.91 15.47 -7.68
CA SER A 63 -2.51 16.80 -7.49
C SER A 63 -3.86 16.75 -6.77
N ASN A 64 -4.73 15.80 -7.13
CA ASN A 64 -6.11 15.78 -6.64
C ASN A 64 -6.56 14.44 -6.03
N LYS A 65 -7.73 14.48 -5.37
CA LYS A 65 -8.41 13.33 -4.73
C LYS A 65 -9.01 12.38 -5.76
N ILE A 66 -9.41 12.90 -6.91
CA ILE A 66 -9.89 12.12 -8.05
C ILE A 66 -8.89 12.28 -9.18
N ILE A 67 -8.51 11.18 -9.81
CA ILE A 67 -7.59 11.16 -10.95
C ILE A 67 -8.20 10.36 -12.09
N ARG A 68 -7.75 10.65 -13.31
CA ARG A 68 -8.11 9.90 -14.51
C ARG A 68 -6.88 9.19 -15.04
N VAL A 69 -7.01 7.90 -15.35
CA VAL A 69 -5.90 7.07 -15.81
C VAL A 69 -6.24 6.49 -17.17
N GLY A 70 -5.48 6.89 -18.17
CA GLY A 70 -5.59 6.42 -19.55
C GLY A 70 -4.89 5.08 -19.79
N TYR A 71 -5.49 4.25 -20.64
CA TYR A 71 -4.95 2.96 -21.08
C TYR A 71 -5.46 2.58 -22.47
N TYR A 72 -4.74 1.75 -23.22
CA TYR A 72 -5.21 1.32 -24.53
C TYR A 72 -6.33 0.28 -24.39
N PHE A 73 -7.37 0.39 -25.23
CA PHE A 73 -8.53 -0.51 -25.16
C PHE A 73 -8.13 -1.99 -25.32
N TYR A 74 -7.15 -2.29 -26.17
CA TYR A 74 -6.67 -3.66 -26.39
C TYR A 74 -5.83 -4.21 -25.22
N ASN A 75 -5.39 -3.36 -24.29
CA ASN A 75 -4.73 -3.75 -23.04
C ASN A 75 -5.70 -3.81 -21.85
N ALA A 76 -7.01 -3.61 -22.08
CA ALA A 76 -8.01 -3.62 -21.01
C ALA A 76 -7.98 -4.94 -20.22
N LEU A 77 -8.00 -4.84 -18.90
CA LEU A 77 -8.23 -6.01 -18.05
C LEU A 77 -9.71 -6.41 -18.15
N LYS A 78 -9.98 -7.72 -18.22
CA LYS A 78 -11.36 -8.25 -18.13
C LYS A 78 -12.11 -7.69 -16.91
N LYS A 79 -11.39 -7.50 -15.80
CA LYS A 79 -11.91 -6.88 -14.57
C LYS A 79 -10.78 -6.13 -13.87
N MET A 80 -10.89 -4.82 -13.75
CA MET A 80 -9.99 -4.05 -12.90
C MET A 80 -10.35 -4.26 -11.42
N PRO A 81 -9.36 -4.33 -10.52
CA PRO A 81 -9.62 -4.40 -9.09
C PRO A 81 -10.31 -3.13 -8.60
N LYS A 82 -11.26 -3.29 -7.66
CA LYS A 82 -11.98 -2.16 -7.06
C LYS A 82 -11.05 -1.24 -6.27
N THR A 83 -10.01 -1.79 -5.64
CA THR A 83 -8.98 -1.02 -4.93
C THR A 83 -7.63 -1.67 -5.19
N ALA A 84 -6.63 -0.87 -5.51
CA ALA A 84 -5.29 -1.36 -5.83
C ALA A 84 -4.23 -0.29 -5.61
N LEU A 85 -2.98 -0.73 -5.56
CA LEU A 85 -1.83 0.16 -5.64
C LEU A 85 -1.53 0.42 -7.12
N LEU A 86 -1.67 1.67 -7.52
CA LEU A 86 -1.44 2.11 -8.89
C LEU A 86 -0.06 2.75 -8.99
N LYS A 87 0.73 2.31 -9.96
CA LYS A 87 1.91 2.98 -10.48
C LYS A 87 1.52 3.62 -11.82
N ILE A 88 1.48 4.94 -11.85
CA ILE A 88 1.01 5.75 -12.98
C ILE A 88 2.03 6.82 -13.33
N GLU A 89 1.94 7.35 -14.54
CA GLU A 89 2.84 8.37 -15.06
C GLU A 89 2.03 9.62 -15.39
N LYS A 90 2.54 10.80 -15.01
CA LYS A 90 1.93 12.06 -15.42
C LYS A 90 2.01 12.17 -16.94
N TYR A 91 0.85 12.38 -17.58
CA TYR A 91 0.83 12.58 -19.02
C TYR A 91 1.34 13.99 -19.35
N THR A 92 2.26 14.09 -20.31
CA THR A 92 2.90 15.36 -20.70
C THR A 92 2.41 15.90 -22.05
N GLY A 93 1.55 15.18 -22.75
CA GLY A 93 0.94 15.68 -23.98
C GLY A 93 -0.13 16.74 -23.69
N ASN A 94 -0.58 17.41 -24.74
CA ASN A 94 -1.62 18.43 -24.63
C ASN A 94 -2.99 17.75 -24.39
N VAL A 95 -3.53 17.91 -23.19
CA VAL A 95 -4.88 17.47 -22.81
C VAL A 95 -5.51 18.53 -21.91
N ASP A 96 -6.77 18.87 -22.20
CA ASP A 96 -7.58 19.76 -21.35
C ASP A 96 -8.05 19.06 -20.06
N ILE A 97 -7.74 17.77 -19.91
CA ILE A 97 -8.16 16.95 -18.78
C ILE A 97 -7.23 17.17 -17.59
N GLN A 98 -7.76 17.80 -16.55
CA GLN A 98 -7.07 17.92 -15.25
C GLN A 98 -6.86 16.54 -14.60
N ASP A 99 -5.71 16.39 -13.92
CA ASP A 99 -5.31 15.16 -13.21
C ASP A 99 -5.29 13.91 -14.07
N TYR A 100 -4.86 14.09 -15.31
CA TYR A 100 -4.72 13.01 -16.25
C TYR A 100 -3.34 12.34 -16.13
N TYR A 101 -3.39 11.03 -15.90
CA TYR A 101 -2.25 10.14 -15.83
C TYR A 101 -2.45 9.01 -16.81
N ILE A 102 -1.40 8.24 -17.05
CA ILE A 102 -1.46 7.02 -17.86
C ILE A 102 -0.85 5.86 -17.08
N PHE A 103 -1.29 4.64 -17.37
CA PHE A 103 -0.49 3.49 -16.96
C PHE A 103 0.82 3.44 -17.77
N PRO A 104 1.89 2.83 -17.24
CA PRO A 104 3.14 2.65 -17.97
C PRO A 104 2.87 1.95 -19.31
N ASN A 105 3.27 2.60 -20.41
CA ASN A 105 2.99 2.17 -21.79
C ASN A 105 1.50 1.91 -22.06
N TYR A 106 0.60 2.62 -21.38
CA TYR A 106 -0.85 2.46 -21.47
C TYR A 106 -1.33 1.02 -21.18
N ASP A 107 -0.56 0.26 -20.40
CA ASP A 107 -0.86 -1.13 -20.03
C ASP A 107 -1.20 -1.24 -18.53
N PRO A 108 -2.48 -1.45 -18.17
CA PRO A 108 -2.89 -1.61 -16.78
C PRO A 108 -2.16 -2.74 -16.05
N LYS A 109 -1.71 -3.80 -16.73
CA LYS A 109 -0.98 -4.92 -16.11
C LYS A 109 0.37 -4.48 -15.53
N LYS A 110 0.97 -3.42 -16.09
CA LYS A 110 2.24 -2.86 -15.63
C LYS A 110 2.07 -1.81 -14.53
N GLY A 111 0.88 -1.23 -14.44
CA GLY A 111 0.57 -0.16 -13.50
C GLY A 111 -0.25 -0.59 -12.29
N ILE A 112 -0.94 -1.73 -12.33
CA ILE A 112 -1.78 -2.20 -11.23
C ILE A 112 -1.04 -3.30 -10.47
N GLU A 113 -0.70 -3.00 -9.21
CA GLU A 113 -0.13 -3.97 -8.28
C GLU A 113 -1.24 -4.50 -7.37
N ASN A 114 -1.44 -5.82 -7.39
CA ASN A 114 -2.39 -6.49 -6.51
C ASN A 114 -1.76 -6.66 -5.12
N VAL A 115 -2.20 -5.83 -4.17
CA VAL A 115 -1.72 -5.84 -2.79
C VAL A 115 -2.87 -6.17 -1.85
N PRO A 116 -2.65 -6.97 -0.78
CA PRO A 116 -3.64 -7.15 0.28
C PRO A 116 -4.08 -5.81 0.87
N ILE A 117 -5.35 -5.48 0.69
CA ILE A 117 -5.98 -4.27 1.23
C ILE A 117 -7.16 -4.72 2.07
N HIS A 118 -7.07 -4.46 3.37
CA HIS A 118 -8.17 -4.69 4.28
C HIS A 118 -8.88 -3.36 4.55
N THR A 119 -10.20 -3.33 4.37
CA THR A 119 -11.01 -2.14 4.64
C THR A 119 -11.93 -2.45 5.79
N VAL A 120 -11.80 -1.70 6.88
CA VAL A 120 -12.74 -1.75 7.99
C VAL A 120 -13.86 -0.76 7.70
N THR A 121 -15.08 -1.28 7.63
CA THR A 121 -16.27 -0.46 7.44
C THR A 121 -16.69 0.23 8.74
N PHE A 122 -17.48 1.29 8.61
CA PHE A 122 -18.06 1.98 9.77
C PHE A 122 -18.83 1.00 10.67
N LYS A 123 -19.64 0.10 10.07
CA LYS A 123 -20.44 -0.89 10.79
C LYS A 123 -19.59 -1.89 11.56
N GLU A 124 -18.47 -2.36 10.98
CA GLU A 124 -17.53 -3.25 11.66
C GLU A 124 -16.84 -2.54 12.83
N TRP A 125 -16.47 -1.26 12.64
CA TRP A 125 -15.88 -0.45 13.69
C TRP A 125 -16.85 -0.19 14.85
N GLU A 126 -18.05 0.27 14.54
CA GLU A 126 -19.11 0.55 15.52
C GLU A 126 -19.48 -0.69 16.34
N ALA A 127 -19.46 -1.87 15.73
CA ALA A 127 -19.66 -3.13 16.45
C ALA A 127 -18.58 -3.38 17.51
N CYS A 128 -17.34 -2.99 17.25
CA CYS A 128 -16.24 -3.07 18.21
C CYS A 128 -16.30 -1.99 19.28
N GLU A 129 -16.67 -0.77 18.93
CA GLU A 129 -16.86 0.32 19.89
C GLU A 129 -17.92 -0.01 20.95
N LYS A 130 -19.05 -0.58 20.51
CA LYS A 130 -20.16 -0.96 21.40
C LYS A 130 -19.97 -2.30 22.12
N ALA A 131 -18.78 -2.90 22.02
CA ALA A 131 -18.47 -4.22 22.57
C ALA A 131 -19.52 -5.29 22.21
N LEU A 132 -20.10 -5.21 21.01
CA LEU A 132 -21.09 -6.18 20.56
C LEU A 132 -20.39 -7.52 20.32
N LYS A 133 -21.10 -8.64 20.54
CA LYS A 133 -20.61 -10.00 20.24
C LYS A 133 -20.14 -10.17 18.78
N SER A 134 -20.56 -9.26 17.89
CA SER A 134 -20.17 -9.21 16.49
C SER A 134 -18.80 -8.55 16.23
N CYS A 135 -18.16 -7.91 17.22
CA CYS A 135 -16.80 -7.43 17.07
C CYS A 135 -15.85 -8.61 16.91
N LYS A 136 -15.30 -8.75 15.70
CA LYS A 136 -14.29 -9.76 15.40
C LYS A 136 -12.98 -9.06 15.06
N PRO A 137 -11.83 -9.59 15.50
CA PRO A 137 -10.55 -9.08 15.07
C PRO A 137 -10.44 -9.08 13.54
N ALA A 138 -9.93 -8.00 12.97
CA ALA A 138 -9.68 -7.92 11.54
C ALA A 138 -8.48 -8.81 11.18
N SER A 139 -8.74 -9.92 10.47
CA SER A 139 -7.68 -10.84 10.04
C SER A 139 -7.14 -10.43 8.68
N ILE A 140 -5.86 -10.07 8.64
CA ILE A 140 -5.13 -9.64 7.45
C ILE A 140 -4.09 -10.71 7.12
N THR A 141 -4.26 -11.35 5.97
CA THR A 141 -3.37 -12.42 5.51
C THR A 141 -2.49 -11.94 4.36
N ARG A 142 -1.19 -12.12 4.50
CA ARG A 142 -0.17 -11.89 3.47
C ARG A 142 0.23 -13.22 2.84
N SER A 143 0.58 -13.19 1.57
CA SER A 143 1.12 -14.38 0.89
C SER A 143 2.52 -14.72 1.40
N VAL A 144 3.34 -13.71 1.66
CA VAL A 144 4.70 -13.82 2.20
C VAL A 144 4.98 -12.68 3.18
N LYS A 145 5.87 -12.93 4.15
CA LYS A 145 6.36 -11.87 5.05
C LYS A 145 6.98 -10.72 4.26
N GLY A 146 6.66 -9.48 4.64
CA GLY A 146 7.17 -8.28 3.95
C GLY A 146 6.41 -7.90 2.68
N GLN A 147 5.38 -8.64 2.27
CA GLN A 147 4.50 -8.22 1.18
C GLN A 147 3.79 -6.91 1.54
N LYS A 148 3.74 -5.98 0.57
CA LYS A 148 2.99 -4.72 0.72
C LYS A 148 1.55 -5.00 1.11
N SER A 149 1.09 -4.33 2.15
CA SER A 149 -0.28 -4.50 2.66
C SER A 149 -0.76 -3.23 3.33
N TYR A 150 -2.06 -2.97 3.23
CA TYR A 150 -2.66 -1.73 3.70
C TYR A 150 -3.94 -2.02 4.50
N LEU A 151 -4.15 -1.23 5.55
CA LEU A 151 -5.38 -1.21 6.34
C LEU A 151 -6.04 0.15 6.18
N ILE A 152 -7.25 0.16 5.63
CA ILE A 152 -8.09 1.34 5.45
C ILE A 152 -9.12 1.35 6.57
N LEU A 153 -9.20 2.46 7.29
CA LEU A 153 -10.13 2.67 8.39
C LEU A 153 -11.31 3.57 7.96
N PRO A 154 -12.44 3.54 8.68
CA PRO A 154 -13.52 4.47 8.42
C PRO A 154 -13.12 5.91 8.78
N CYS A 155 -13.89 6.86 8.27
CA CYS A 155 -13.75 8.28 8.57
C CYS A 155 -14.62 8.67 9.76
N GLY A 156 -14.01 9.22 10.82
CA GLY A 156 -14.72 10.07 11.78
C GLY A 156 -14.98 11.46 11.18
N GLY A 157 -16.00 12.18 11.66
CA GLY A 157 -16.53 13.40 11.04
C GLY A 157 -15.49 14.44 10.59
N THR A 158 -15.19 15.44 11.42
CA THR A 158 -14.34 16.58 11.01
C THR A 158 -12.84 16.23 11.02
N LEU A 159 -12.39 15.56 12.09
CA LEU A 159 -11.02 15.14 12.31
C LEU A 159 -11.03 13.69 12.80
N THR A 160 -10.13 12.88 12.27
CA THR A 160 -9.91 11.50 12.69
C THR A 160 -8.44 11.32 13.03
N THR A 161 -8.18 10.85 14.24
CA THR A 161 -6.87 10.35 14.66
C THR A 161 -6.93 8.84 14.73
N ALA A 162 -6.04 8.16 14.03
CA ALA A 162 -5.87 6.73 14.10
C ALA A 162 -4.47 6.39 14.61
N THR A 163 -4.37 5.47 15.57
CA THR A 163 -3.12 5.01 16.16
C THR A 163 -3.03 3.50 16.08
N LEU A 164 -1.88 2.98 15.66
CA LEU A 164 -1.57 1.55 15.60
C LEU A 164 -0.51 1.22 16.67
N SER A 165 -0.75 0.17 17.45
CA SER A 165 0.10 -0.30 18.55
C SER A 165 0.25 -1.82 18.54
N ALA A 166 1.37 -2.34 19.08
CA ALA A 166 1.52 -3.77 19.37
C ALA A 166 0.95 -4.17 20.75
N GLN A 167 0.72 -3.19 21.62
CA GLN A 167 0.22 -3.41 22.98
C GLN A 167 -1.26 -3.02 23.09
N PRO A 168 -2.06 -3.78 23.86
CA PRO A 168 -3.43 -3.40 24.16
C PRO A 168 -3.46 -2.17 25.08
N GLY A 169 -4.60 -1.47 25.09
CA GLY A 169 -4.76 -0.16 25.73
C GLY A 169 -4.28 1.01 24.89
N LEU A 170 -4.87 2.20 25.12
CA LEU A 170 -4.44 3.43 24.46
C LEU A 170 -2.96 3.70 24.79
N PRO A 171 -2.08 3.90 23.79
CA PRO A 171 -0.68 4.18 24.03
C PRO A 171 -0.48 5.41 24.93
N THR A 172 0.22 5.24 26.05
CA THR A 172 0.57 6.32 26.98
C THR A 172 1.99 6.84 26.75
N LYS A 173 2.84 6.04 26.08
CA LYS A 173 4.22 6.39 25.71
C LYS A 173 4.37 6.38 24.20
N ALA A 174 5.16 7.33 23.67
CA ALA A 174 5.46 7.40 22.24
C ALA A 174 6.09 6.11 21.69
N THR A 175 6.86 5.39 22.50
CA THR A 175 7.50 4.11 22.14
C THR A 175 6.51 2.97 21.88
N GLN A 176 5.25 3.10 22.32
CA GLN A 176 4.19 2.13 22.07
C GLN A 176 3.47 2.37 20.74
N VAL A 177 3.65 3.55 20.15
CA VAL A 177 3.02 3.93 18.88
C VAL A 177 3.86 3.44 17.72
N ILE A 178 3.30 2.52 16.93
CA ILE A 178 3.93 2.05 15.68
C ILE A 178 3.71 3.07 14.57
N GLN A 179 2.45 3.49 14.39
CA GLN A 179 2.05 4.50 13.42
C GLN A 179 0.94 5.36 14.02
N LYS A 180 0.94 6.66 13.72
CA LYS A 180 -0.15 7.59 14.04
C LYS A 180 -0.50 8.39 12.80
N ILE A 181 -1.78 8.52 12.51
CA ILE A 181 -2.31 9.24 11.35
C ILE A 181 -3.38 10.19 11.84
N GLU A 182 -3.24 11.47 11.51
CA GLU A 182 -4.26 12.49 11.73
C GLU A 182 -4.75 12.98 10.37
N VAL A 183 -6.05 12.80 10.10
CA VAL A 183 -6.68 13.22 8.84
C VAL A 183 -7.94 14.02 9.09
N SER A 184 -8.10 15.11 8.33
CA SER A 184 -9.38 15.81 8.23
C SER A 184 -10.35 15.06 7.31
N SER A 185 -11.62 15.45 7.35
CA SER A 185 -12.68 14.95 6.45
C SER A 185 -12.26 14.94 4.96
N ALA A 186 -11.51 15.96 4.52
CA ALA A 186 -11.05 16.09 3.14
C ALA A 186 -10.01 15.02 2.75
N LYS A 187 -9.09 14.69 3.67
CA LYS A 187 -7.96 13.75 3.47
C LYS A 187 -8.28 12.30 3.84
N CYS A 188 -9.53 12.06 4.20
CA CYS A 188 -10.04 10.78 4.65
C CYS A 188 -10.19 9.78 3.48
N PRO A 189 -10.00 8.45 3.66
CA PRO A 189 -9.81 7.71 4.93
C PRO A 189 -8.38 7.64 5.49
N PRO A 190 -8.19 7.34 6.80
CA PRO A 190 -6.88 6.98 7.33
C PRO A 190 -6.43 5.62 6.79
N VAL A 191 -5.15 5.50 6.44
CA VAL A 191 -4.58 4.29 5.85
C VAL A 191 -3.23 3.95 6.46
N PHE A 192 -3.16 2.83 7.18
CA PHE A 192 -1.91 2.26 7.68
C PHE A 192 -1.22 1.39 6.64
N GLU A 193 0.10 1.46 6.60
CA GLU A 193 0.93 0.54 5.83
C GLU A 193 1.46 -0.56 6.75
N LEU A 194 1.19 -1.82 6.43
CA LEU A 194 1.51 -2.97 7.29
C LEU A 194 2.71 -3.77 6.78
N THR A 195 3.30 -3.35 5.66
CA THR A 195 4.38 -4.04 4.93
C THR A 195 5.49 -4.54 5.86
N HIS A 196 5.98 -3.68 6.74
CA HIS A 196 7.15 -3.95 7.58
C HIS A 196 6.82 -4.58 8.95
N LEU A 197 5.54 -4.85 9.23
CA LEU A 197 5.13 -5.44 10.49
C LEU A 197 5.37 -6.94 10.49
N LYS A 198 5.77 -7.47 11.65
CA LYS A 198 5.88 -8.92 11.87
C LYS A 198 4.48 -9.53 11.96
N ASP A 199 4.38 -10.85 11.82
CA ASP A 199 3.12 -11.52 12.13
C ASP A 199 2.83 -11.38 13.63
N GLY A 200 1.56 -11.21 13.99
CA GLY A 200 1.15 -10.99 15.36
C GLY A 200 -0.17 -10.27 15.50
N LYS A 201 -0.49 -9.95 16.75
CA LYS A 201 -1.65 -9.14 17.12
C LYS A 201 -1.25 -7.67 17.24
N TYR A 202 -2.11 -6.79 16.77
CA TYR A 202 -1.96 -5.36 16.90
C TYR A 202 -3.30 -4.73 17.26
N PHE A 203 -3.25 -3.51 17.77
CA PHE A 203 -4.41 -2.77 18.22
C PHE A 203 -4.46 -1.43 17.52
N VAL A 204 -5.60 -1.17 16.89
CA VAL A 204 -5.90 0.09 16.23
C VAL A 204 -6.83 0.87 17.13
N TYR A 205 -6.53 2.13 17.37
CA TYR A 205 -7.35 3.07 18.11
C TYR A 205 -7.79 4.16 17.15
N LEU A 206 -9.09 4.45 17.11
CA LEU A 206 -9.61 5.56 16.32
C LEU A 206 -10.30 6.53 17.26
N MET A 207 -10.05 7.82 17.03
CA MET A 207 -10.68 8.92 17.75
C MET A 207 -11.17 9.93 16.71
N GLY A 208 -12.48 10.10 16.62
CA GLY A 208 -13.10 11.08 15.74
C GLY A 208 -14.53 11.41 16.19
N CYS A 209 -15.15 12.37 15.50
CA CYS A 209 -16.55 12.72 15.79
C CYS A 209 -17.46 11.54 15.41
N GLY A 210 -18.16 10.98 16.41
CA GLY A 210 -19.10 9.86 16.24
C GLY A 210 -18.45 8.49 16.02
N LEU A 211 -17.13 8.37 16.18
CA LEU A 211 -16.39 7.11 16.04
C LEU A 211 -15.22 7.05 17.03
N GLY A 212 -15.18 6.00 17.83
CA GLY A 212 -14.20 5.84 18.89
C GLY A 212 -13.76 4.39 19.14
N GLY A 213 -12.79 4.24 20.02
CA GLY A 213 -12.47 2.95 20.64
C GLY A 213 -11.36 2.15 19.93
N PRO A 214 -11.13 0.92 20.42
CA PRO A 214 -10.12 0.01 19.89
C PRO A 214 -10.70 -1.03 18.92
N MET A 215 -9.85 -1.54 18.04
CA MET A 215 -10.06 -2.75 17.27
C MET A 215 -8.79 -3.60 17.29
N GLU A 216 -8.92 -4.90 17.57
CA GLU A 216 -7.83 -5.87 17.40
C GLU A 216 -7.69 -6.20 15.91
N ILE A 217 -6.45 -6.25 15.43
CA ILE A 217 -6.10 -6.75 14.11
C ILE A 217 -5.10 -7.91 14.26
N ILE A 218 -5.25 -8.92 13.43
CA ILE A 218 -4.38 -10.10 13.39
C ILE A 218 -3.68 -10.10 12.04
N LEU A 219 -2.35 -9.95 12.04
CA LEU A 219 -1.54 -10.01 10.84
C LEU A 219 -0.85 -11.38 10.75
N LYS A 220 -1.07 -12.08 9.64
CA LYS A 220 -0.48 -13.40 9.37
C LYS A 220 0.11 -13.46 7.97
N SER A 221 1.15 -14.26 7.79
CA SER A 221 1.73 -14.61 6.50
C SER A 221 1.59 -16.11 6.26
N ASN A 222 1.29 -16.52 5.03
CA ASN A 222 1.12 -17.93 4.68
C ASN A 222 2.44 -18.70 4.48
N ARG A 223 3.54 -17.97 4.26
CA ARG A 223 4.89 -18.49 4.00
C ARG A 223 5.94 -17.57 4.62
#